data_AF-A0A9E3GUG4-F1
#
_entry.id   AF-A0A9E3GUG4-F1
#
_cell.length_a   1.000
_cell.length_b   1.000
_cell.length_c   1.000
_cell.angle_alpha   90.00
_cell.angle_beta   90.00
_cell.angle_gamma   90.00
#
_symmetry.space_group_name_H-M   'P 1'
#
loop_
_entity.id
_entity.type
_entity.pdbx_description
1 polymer ?
#
loop_
_entity_poly.entity_id
_entity_poly.type
_entity_poly.pdbx_seq_one_letter_code
_entity_poly.pdbx_strand_id
1 'polypeptide(L)'
;DIYPRVQRCFEAGALATGTTVSFDEPGPAYSEFDHDPDLVALYLRNATAVGREFVDLGVAGERMVGSTDMANVSLAMPAIHPMLAIESDGAVNHQPAFTAACARPSADKAILDGATAMAWTAIDAAAEGALRDRLLATAYDHTRS
;
A
#
# COMPACT_ATOMS: atom_id res chain seq x y z
N ASP A 1 -9.61 -6.86 -20.58
CA ASP A 1 -8.17 -6.69 -20.75
C ASP A 1 -7.86 -5.41 -21.53
N ILE A 2 -7.14 -4.46 -20.90
CA ILE A 2 -6.85 -3.12 -21.46
C ILE A 2 -5.52 -3.09 -22.22
N TYR A 3 -4.55 -3.92 -21.82
CA TYR A 3 -3.20 -3.87 -22.36
C TYR A 3 -3.15 -4.23 -23.86
N PRO A 4 -3.80 -5.31 -24.34
CA PRO A 4 -3.86 -5.59 -25.78
C PRO A 4 -4.60 -4.51 -26.59
N ARG A 5 -5.55 -3.79 -25.96
CA ARG A 5 -6.27 -2.70 -26.64
C ARG A 5 -5.35 -1.51 -26.85
N VAL A 6 -4.52 -1.20 -25.84
CA VAL A 6 -3.51 -0.13 -25.91
C VAL A 6 -2.42 -0.47 -26.93
N GLN A 7 -1.90 -1.71 -26.94
CA GLN A 7 -0.92 -2.14 -27.94
C GLN A 7 -1.43 -1.96 -29.36
N ARG A 8 -2.68 -2.36 -29.64
CA ARG A 8 -3.29 -2.17 -30.97
C ARG A 8 -3.38 -0.71 -31.41
N CYS A 9 -3.56 0.23 -30.47
CA CYS A 9 -3.54 1.66 -30.79
C CYS A 9 -2.14 2.11 -31.24
N PHE A 10 -1.08 1.64 -30.58
CA PHE A 10 0.31 1.96 -30.97
C PHE A 10 0.70 1.31 -32.29
N GLU A 11 0.30 0.06 -32.53
CA GLU A 11 0.51 -0.65 -33.80
C GLU A 11 -0.18 0.07 -34.97
N ALA A 12 -1.42 0.55 -34.77
CA ALA A 12 -2.14 1.32 -35.79
C ALA A 12 -1.42 2.64 -36.14
N GLY A 13 -0.84 3.33 -35.14
CA GLY A 13 -0.05 4.54 -35.36
C GLY A 13 1.26 4.26 -36.12
N ALA A 14 1.95 3.18 -35.78
CA ALA A 14 3.16 2.75 -36.48
C ALA A 14 2.86 2.44 -37.96
N LEU A 15 1.79 1.70 -38.23
CA LEU A 15 1.31 1.40 -39.58
C LEU A 15 0.99 2.67 -40.37
N ALA A 16 0.25 3.61 -39.78
CA ALA A 16 -0.16 4.85 -40.47
C ALA A 16 1.02 5.78 -40.81
N THR A 17 2.12 5.71 -40.07
CA THR A 17 3.27 6.61 -40.20
C THR A 17 4.48 5.97 -40.87
N GLY A 18 4.43 4.66 -41.15
CA GLY A 18 5.56 3.89 -41.68
C GLY A 18 6.70 3.72 -40.67
N THR A 19 6.41 3.84 -39.37
CA THR A 19 7.38 3.65 -38.29
C THR A 19 7.27 2.24 -37.70
N THR A 20 8.13 1.91 -36.75
CA THR A 20 8.11 0.65 -36.00
C THR A 20 7.84 0.90 -34.53
N VAL A 21 7.24 -0.07 -33.85
CA VAL A 21 6.99 -0.04 -32.41
C VAL A 21 7.55 -1.30 -31.78
N SER A 22 8.18 -1.15 -30.62
CA SER A 22 8.59 -2.24 -29.74
C SER A 22 8.00 -2.00 -28.35
N PHE A 23 7.60 -3.07 -27.67
CA PHE A 23 7.08 -3.01 -26.31
C PHE A 23 8.06 -3.74 -25.40
N ASP A 24 8.54 -3.03 -24.37
CA ASP A 24 9.29 -3.61 -23.28
C ASP A 24 8.41 -3.55 -22.02
N GLU A 25 8.38 -4.61 -21.23
CA GLU A 25 7.77 -4.59 -19.90
C GLU A 25 8.83 -4.21 -18.87
N PRO A 26 8.79 -2.99 -18.30
CA PRO A 26 9.85 -2.51 -17.42
C PRO A 26 9.85 -3.18 -16.03
N GLY A 27 8.87 -4.05 -15.73
CA GLY A 27 8.75 -4.77 -14.47
C GLY A 27 7.39 -5.44 -14.32
N PRO A 28 7.15 -6.19 -13.23
CA PRO A 28 5.86 -6.80 -12.96
C PRO A 28 4.76 -5.73 -12.93
N ALA A 29 3.59 -6.07 -13.46
CA ALA A 29 2.42 -5.18 -13.47
C ALA A 29 2.13 -4.69 -12.05
N TYR A 30 1.82 -3.39 -11.90
CA TYR A 30 1.37 -2.84 -10.62
C TYR A 30 0.19 -3.66 -10.11
N SER A 31 0.39 -4.34 -8.99
CA SER A 31 -0.62 -5.19 -8.38
C SER A 31 -1.50 -4.38 -7.43
N GLU A 32 -2.73 -4.88 -7.23
CA GLU A 32 -3.52 -4.48 -6.09
C GLU A 32 -2.79 -4.92 -4.81
N PHE A 33 -2.86 -4.09 -3.77
CA PHE A 33 -2.25 -4.42 -2.47
C PHE A 33 -3.12 -5.46 -1.76
N ASP A 34 -2.53 -6.56 -1.32
CA ASP A 34 -3.21 -7.60 -0.54
C ASP A 34 -2.92 -7.43 0.97
N HIS A 35 -3.87 -6.84 1.69
CA HIS A 35 -3.70 -6.59 3.13
C HIS A 35 -3.98 -7.87 3.94
N ASP A 36 -3.04 -8.28 4.78
CA ASP A 36 -3.27 -9.42 5.69
C ASP A 36 -4.30 -9.04 6.77
N PRO A 37 -5.45 -9.75 6.85
CA PRO A 37 -6.57 -9.32 7.69
C PRO A 37 -6.28 -9.39 9.19
N ASP A 38 -5.45 -10.34 9.65
CA ASP A 38 -5.11 -10.44 11.07
C ASP A 38 -4.15 -9.32 11.47
N LEU A 39 -3.16 -9.02 10.63
CA LEU A 39 -2.27 -7.88 10.85
C LEU A 39 -3.02 -6.55 10.82
N VAL A 40 -4.02 -6.40 9.93
CA VAL A 40 -4.92 -5.23 9.93
C VAL A 40 -5.67 -5.12 11.25
N ALA A 41 -6.25 -6.22 11.75
CA ALA A 41 -7.00 -6.21 13.00
C ALA A 41 -6.12 -5.83 14.21
N LEU A 42 -4.90 -6.38 14.28
CA LEU A 42 -3.92 -6.00 15.30
C LEU A 42 -3.54 -4.52 15.21
N TYR A 43 -3.22 -4.04 14.00
CA TYR A 43 -2.83 -2.64 13.80
C TYR A 43 -3.95 -1.67 14.16
N LEU A 44 -5.19 -1.95 13.75
CA LEU A 44 -6.35 -1.12 14.09
C LEU A 44 -6.51 -1.00 15.61
N ARG A 45 -6.50 -2.13 16.33
CA ARG A 45 -6.57 -2.14 17.79
C ARG A 45 -5.46 -1.30 18.41
N ASN A 46 -4.23 -1.53 17.96
CA ASN A 46 -3.05 -0.90 18.55
C ASN A 46 -3.01 0.60 18.27
N ALA A 47 -3.27 1.02 17.03
CA ALA A 47 -3.34 2.42 16.65
C ALA A 47 -4.47 3.16 17.39
N THR A 48 -5.63 2.52 17.59
CA THR A 48 -6.70 3.07 18.44
C THR A 48 -6.28 3.20 19.90
N ALA A 49 -5.52 2.24 20.44
CA ALA A 49 -4.97 2.37 21.79
C ALA A 49 -3.97 3.53 21.94
N VAL A 50 -3.25 3.92 20.87
CA VAL A 50 -2.41 5.14 20.85
C VAL A 50 -3.22 6.42 20.60
N GLY A 51 -4.55 6.31 20.49
CA GLY A 51 -5.47 7.44 20.33
C GLY A 51 -5.74 7.85 18.89
N ARG A 52 -5.47 6.98 17.90
CA ARG A 52 -5.86 7.20 16.49
C ARG A 52 -7.26 6.70 16.21
N GLU A 53 -8.01 7.47 15.45
CA GLU A 53 -9.33 7.08 14.96
C GLU A 53 -9.25 6.64 13.50
N PHE A 54 -9.86 5.50 13.19
CA PHE A 54 -10.04 5.04 11.82
C PHE A 54 -11.49 5.26 11.44
N VAL A 55 -11.70 6.13 10.45
CA VAL A 55 -13.01 6.31 9.85
C VAL A 55 -13.13 5.30 8.72
N ASP A 56 -14.22 4.55 8.71
CA ASP A 56 -14.57 3.76 7.54
C ASP A 56 -14.95 4.71 6.39
N LEU A 57 -14.03 4.85 5.44
CA LEU A 57 -14.20 5.70 4.26
C LEU A 57 -14.98 4.99 3.14
N GLY A 58 -15.38 3.72 3.33
CA GLY A 58 -16.02 2.90 2.31
C GLY A 58 -15.26 2.92 0.98
N VAL A 59 -15.99 3.03 -0.13
CA VAL A 59 -15.44 3.08 -1.50
C VAL A 59 -14.45 4.24 -1.72
N ALA A 60 -14.53 5.32 -0.94
CA ALA A 60 -13.58 6.43 -1.02
C ALA A 60 -12.21 6.05 -0.44
N GLY A 61 -12.16 5.15 0.55
CA GLY A 61 -10.92 4.58 1.08
C GLY A 61 -10.24 3.65 0.08
N GLU A 62 -11.02 2.83 -0.63
CA GLU A 62 -10.53 1.91 -1.68
C GLU A 62 -9.87 2.64 -2.86
N ARG A 63 -10.25 3.90 -3.13
CA ARG A 63 -9.64 4.72 -4.19
C ARG A 63 -8.36 5.43 -3.77
N MET A 64 -8.01 5.40 -2.48
CA MET A 64 -6.78 5.98 -1.96
C MET A 64 -5.60 5.00 -1.97
N VAL A 65 -5.75 3.91 -2.73
CA VAL A 65 -4.69 2.94 -3.02
C VAL A 65 -3.76 3.56 -4.06
N GLY A 66 -2.72 4.25 -3.57
CA GLY A 66 -1.62 4.71 -4.41
C GLY A 66 -0.83 3.52 -4.97
N SER A 67 -0.19 3.75 -6.12
CA SER A 67 0.82 2.82 -6.63
C SER A 67 2.00 2.77 -5.65
N THR A 68 2.25 1.60 -5.06
CA THR A 68 3.33 1.38 -4.08
C THR A 68 4.05 0.08 -4.40
N ASP A 69 5.38 0.11 -4.28
CA ASP A 69 6.24 -1.08 -4.34
C ASP A 69 5.88 -2.12 -3.25
N MET A 70 5.32 -1.67 -2.13
CA MET A 70 4.81 -2.52 -1.06
C MET A 70 3.65 -3.41 -1.53
N ALA A 71 2.94 -3.05 -2.61
CA ALA A 71 1.94 -3.95 -3.21
C ALA A 71 2.59 -5.24 -3.73
N ASN A 72 3.77 -5.16 -4.33
CA ASN A 72 4.51 -6.36 -4.75
C ASN A 72 4.97 -7.19 -3.55
N VAL A 73 5.37 -6.54 -2.46
CA VAL A 73 5.73 -7.23 -1.20
C VAL A 73 4.52 -7.96 -0.62
N SER A 74 3.33 -7.35 -0.68
CA SER A 74 2.10 -7.94 -0.18
C SER A 74 1.68 -9.22 -0.91
N LEU A 75 2.10 -9.38 -2.17
CA LEU A 75 1.89 -10.63 -2.91
C LEU A 75 2.86 -11.74 -2.51
N ALA A 76 4.03 -11.38 -1.97
CA ALA A 76 5.07 -12.34 -1.58
C ALA A 76 4.94 -12.78 -0.12
N MET A 77 4.36 -11.95 0.75
CA MET A 77 4.20 -12.25 2.17
C MET A 77 3.09 -11.42 2.82
N PRO A 78 2.56 -11.88 3.96
CA PRO A 78 1.61 -11.09 4.76
C PRO A 78 2.11 -9.68 5.02
N ALA A 79 1.31 -8.68 4.63
CA ALA A 79 1.71 -7.29 4.68
C ALA A 79 0.55 -6.37 5.05
N ILE A 80 0.89 -5.20 5.60
CA ILE A 80 -0.01 -4.06 5.77
C ILE A 80 0.69 -2.78 5.34
N HIS A 81 -0.08 -1.82 4.85
CA HIS A 81 0.41 -0.50 4.48
C HIS A 81 -0.55 0.59 4.99
N PRO A 82 -0.56 0.82 6.31
CA PRO A 82 -1.47 1.78 6.92
C PRO A 82 -1.10 3.21 6.56
N MET A 83 -2.11 4.03 6.24
CA MET A 83 -1.94 5.46 6.05
C MET A 83 -2.42 6.22 7.28
N LEU A 84 -1.62 7.18 7.75
CA LEU A 84 -1.95 8.03 8.88
C LEU A 84 -2.17 9.47 8.42
N ALA A 85 -3.28 10.05 8.84
CA ALA A 85 -3.56 11.46 8.59
C ALA A 85 -2.64 12.36 9.41
N ILE A 86 -2.23 13.47 8.79
CA ILE A 86 -1.62 14.62 9.43
C ILE A 86 -2.53 15.83 9.21
N GLU A 87 -2.39 16.85 10.05
CA GLU A 87 -3.07 18.12 9.79
C GLU A 87 -2.41 18.75 8.56
N SER A 88 -3.10 18.74 7.41
CA SER A 88 -2.59 19.22 6.12
C SER A 88 -3.38 20.40 5.54
N ASP A 89 -4.38 20.91 6.27
CA ASP A 89 -5.28 21.98 5.81
C ASP A 89 -5.92 21.68 4.43
N GLY A 90 -6.21 20.41 4.17
CA GLY A 90 -6.80 19.93 2.91
C GLY A 90 -5.80 19.65 1.79
N ALA A 91 -4.50 19.90 1.99
CA ALA A 91 -3.47 19.47 1.04
C ALA A 91 -3.36 17.95 1.01
N VAL A 92 -3.00 17.40 -0.15
CA VAL A 92 -2.78 15.96 -0.37
C VAL A 92 -1.36 15.67 -0.86
N ASN A 93 -0.97 14.39 -0.86
CA ASN A 93 0.31 13.93 -1.40
C ASN A 93 0.64 14.57 -2.76
N HIS A 94 1.93 14.83 -3.01
CA HIS A 94 2.46 15.49 -4.21
C HIS A 94 2.11 16.98 -4.38
N GLN A 95 1.68 17.67 -3.31
CA GLN A 95 1.52 19.13 -3.31
C GLN A 95 2.58 19.80 -2.41
N PRO A 96 3.13 20.97 -2.79
CA PRO A 96 4.08 21.70 -1.95
C PRO A 96 3.52 22.04 -0.56
N ALA A 97 2.22 22.31 -0.46
CA ALA A 97 1.54 22.55 0.81
C ALA A 97 1.55 21.32 1.72
N PHE A 98 1.46 20.11 1.16
CA PHE A 98 1.58 18.87 1.93
C PHE A 98 3.01 18.63 2.42
N THR A 99 4.02 18.95 1.60
CA THR A 99 5.42 18.94 2.05
C THR A 99 5.64 19.86 3.25
N ALA A 100 5.06 21.07 3.22
CA ALA A 100 5.12 21.98 4.35
C ALA A 100 4.38 21.41 5.59
N ALA A 101 3.25 20.73 5.39
CA ALA A 101 2.52 20.05 6.46
C ALA A 101 3.33 18.92 7.11
N CYS A 102 4.14 18.18 6.35
CA CYS A 102 5.01 17.11 6.86
C CYS A 102 6.11 17.61 7.82
N ALA A 103 6.38 18.92 7.87
CA ALA A 103 7.34 19.51 8.79
C ALA A 103 6.70 20.10 10.07
N ARG A 104 5.43 19.78 10.33
CA ARG A 104 4.66 20.29 11.48
C ARG A 104 4.58 19.26 12.61
N PRO A 105 4.30 19.69 13.86
CA PRO A 105 4.17 18.77 15.01
C PRO A 105 3.14 17.65 14.83
N SER A 106 2.08 17.87 14.04
CA SER A 106 1.10 16.83 13.73
C SER A 106 1.68 15.67 12.91
N ALA A 107 2.68 15.94 12.06
CA ALA A 107 3.42 14.93 11.32
C ALA A 107 4.38 14.16 12.24
N ASP A 108 5.10 14.84 13.14
CA ASP A 108 5.93 14.18 14.16
C ASP A 108 5.11 13.23 15.02
N LYS A 109 3.92 13.68 15.46
CA LYS A 109 2.97 12.85 16.18
C LYS A 109 2.52 11.63 15.35
N ALA A 110 2.25 11.81 14.06
CA ALA A 110 1.87 10.68 13.18
C ALA A 110 2.98 9.65 13.05
N ILE A 111 4.24 10.08 12.96
CA ILE A 111 5.39 9.17 12.95
C ILE A 111 5.46 8.38 14.26
N LEU A 112 5.36 9.05 15.41
CA LEU A 112 5.46 8.39 16.71
C LEU A 112 4.30 7.42 16.97
N ASP A 113 3.08 7.85 16.67
CA ASP A 113 1.89 7.00 16.84
C ASP A 113 1.97 5.77 15.91
N GLY A 114 2.32 5.98 14.64
CA GLY A 114 2.46 4.91 13.66
C GLY A 114 3.57 3.92 13.99
N ALA A 115 4.75 4.41 14.38
CA ALA A 115 5.87 3.57 14.80
C ALA A 115 5.50 2.73 16.03
N THR A 116 4.83 3.33 17.01
CA THR A 116 4.36 2.64 18.22
C THR A 116 3.34 1.56 17.88
N ALA A 117 2.33 1.89 17.06
CA ALA A 117 1.31 0.94 16.65
C ALA A 117 1.88 -0.23 15.81
N MET A 118 2.81 0.05 14.89
CA MET A 118 3.52 -0.97 14.13
C MET A 118 4.35 -1.90 15.03
N ALA A 119 5.07 -1.33 16.00
CA ALA A 119 5.88 -2.11 16.94
C ALA A 119 5.01 -3.04 17.80
N TRP A 120 3.90 -2.54 18.35
CA TRP A 120 2.97 -3.37 19.11
C TRP A 120 2.34 -4.46 18.24
N THR A 121 2.01 -4.14 16.98
CA THR A 121 1.47 -5.12 16.03
C THR A 121 2.44 -6.25 15.76
N ALA A 122 3.72 -5.95 15.58
CA ALA A 122 4.75 -6.97 15.42
C ALA A 122 4.94 -7.82 16.69
N ILE A 123 4.88 -7.21 17.88
CA ILE A 123 4.94 -7.91 19.16
C ILE A 123 3.77 -8.89 19.30
N ASP A 124 2.55 -8.42 19.06
CA ASP A 124 1.33 -9.23 19.18
C ASP A 124 1.33 -10.40 18.18
N ALA A 125 1.70 -10.12 16.92
CA ALA A 125 1.81 -11.13 15.88
C ALA A 125 2.85 -12.21 16.21
N ALA A 126 3.95 -11.84 16.88
CA ALA A 126 4.99 -12.79 17.30
C ALA A 126 4.63 -13.57 18.57
N ALA A 127 3.85 -12.97 19.48
CA ALA A 127 3.46 -13.55 20.76
C ALA A 127 2.36 -14.61 20.62
N GLU A 128 1.45 -14.43 19.65
CA GLU A 128 0.39 -15.41 19.37
C GLU A 128 0.90 -16.54 18.48
N GLY A 129 1.23 -17.69 19.08
CA GLY A 129 1.89 -18.80 18.40
C GLY A 129 1.20 -19.26 17.12
N ALA A 130 -0.13 -19.41 17.14
CA ALA A 130 -0.89 -19.84 15.95
C ALA A 130 -0.84 -18.80 14.82
N LEU A 131 -0.98 -17.51 15.15
CA LEU A 131 -0.89 -16.42 14.17
C LEU A 131 0.53 -16.32 13.60
N ARG A 132 1.55 -16.35 14.44
CA ARG A 132 2.96 -16.34 14.01
C ARG A 132 3.23 -17.48 13.03
N ASP A 133 2.80 -18.70 13.37
CA ASP A 133 3.06 -19.88 12.54
C ASP A 133 2.31 -19.77 11.20
N ARG A 134 1.08 -19.22 11.17
CA ARG A 134 0.35 -18.89 9.93
C ARG A 134 1.13 -17.89 9.07
N LEU A 135 1.55 -16.77 9.65
CA LEU A 135 2.24 -15.69 8.93
C LEU A 135 3.54 -16.19 8.29
N LEU A 136 4.31 -16.99 9.02
CA LEU A 136 5.55 -17.58 8.53
C LEU A 136 5.30 -18.62 7.43
N ALA A 137 4.27 -19.45 7.55
CA ALA A 137 3.95 -20.44 6.53
C ALA A 137 3.62 -19.80 5.17
N THR A 138 2.86 -18.70 5.17
CA THR A 138 2.50 -17.97 3.94
C THR A 138 3.71 -17.29 3.29
N ALA A 139 4.63 -16.73 4.06
CA ALA A 139 5.81 -16.03 3.54
C ALA A 139 6.78 -16.92 2.74
N TYR A 140 6.68 -18.24 2.88
CA TYR A 140 7.53 -19.21 2.18
C TYR A 140 6.79 -20.02 1.10
N ASP A 141 5.52 -19.70 0.82
CA ASP A 141 4.79 -20.35 -0.27
C ASP A 141 5.12 -19.70 -1.62
N HIS A 142 6.25 -20.12 -2.19
CA HIS A 142 6.75 -19.68 -3.50
C HIS A 142 5.85 -20.09 -4.70
N THR A 143 4.66 -20.65 -4.48
CA THR A 143 3.79 -21.15 -5.57
C THR A 143 2.79 -20.11 -6.11
N ARG A 144 2.79 -18.87 -5.59
CA ARG A 144 1.95 -17.76 -6.11
C ARG A 144 2.62 -16.83 -7.14
N SER A 145 3.65 -17.32 -7.84
CA SER A 145 4.25 -16.65 -9.01
C SER A 145 3.76 -17.25 -10.32
#